data_AF-A0A3D2V1Z1-F1
#
_entry.id   AF-A0A3D2V1Z1-F1
#
_cell.length_a   1.000
_cell.length_b   1.000
_cell.length_c   1.000
_cell.angle_alpha   90.00
_cell.angle_beta   90.00
_cell.angle_gamma   90.00
#
_symmetry.space_group_name_H-M   'P 1'
#
loop_
_entity.id
_entity.type
_entity.pdbx_description
1 polymer ?
#
loop_
_entity_poly.entity_id
_entity_poly.type
_entity_poly.pdbx_seq_one_letter_code
_entity_poly.pdbx_strand_id
1 'polypeptide(L)'
;HRLILDDLLGLTDLPKPDYVHLVGEVVDGLAAGDEDGAPYGLAALVMPATLDHIRQISQNGERMPAKSTYFYPKLLSGLVINPISQ
;
A
#
# COMPACT_ATOMS: atom_id res chain seq x y z
N HIS A 1 -3.56 8.88 -0.11
CA HIS A 1 -3.67 9.82 1.01
C HIS A 1 -3.50 11.25 0.52
N ARG A 2 -2.41 11.62 -0.18
CA ARG A 2 -2.16 12.99 -0.70
C ARG A 2 -3.38 13.71 -1.29
N LEU A 3 -4.05 13.09 -2.27
CA LEU A 3 -5.20 13.70 -2.95
C LEU A 3 -6.36 14.04 -1.99
N ILE A 4 -6.59 13.22 -0.95
CA ILE A 4 -7.73 13.44 -0.04
C ILE A 4 -7.31 14.33 1.13
N LEU A 5 -6.19 13.99 1.78
CA LEU A 5 -5.76 14.68 3.00
C LEU A 5 -5.23 16.08 2.66
N ASP A 6 -4.32 16.17 1.69
CA ASP A 6 -3.69 17.43 1.33
C ASP A 6 -4.62 18.24 0.42
N ASP A 7 -5.04 17.67 -0.72
CA ASP A 7 -5.70 18.46 -1.78
C ASP A 7 -7.19 18.76 -1.46
N LEU A 8 -7.93 17.85 -0.80
CA LEU A 8 -9.36 18.06 -0.48
C LEU A 8 -9.61 18.60 0.93
N LEU A 9 -8.86 18.14 1.92
CA LEU A 9 -9.06 18.54 3.33
C LEU A 9 -8.10 19.64 3.80
N GLY A 10 -7.09 20.00 2.99
CA GLY A 10 -6.11 21.03 3.35
C GLY A 10 -5.19 20.65 4.51
N LEU A 11 -5.07 19.35 4.82
CA LEU A 11 -4.23 18.84 5.89
C LEU A 11 -2.81 18.62 5.38
N THR A 12 -2.06 19.71 5.26
CA THR A 12 -0.63 19.67 4.96
C THR A 12 0.18 19.40 6.24
N ASP A 13 1.23 18.58 6.13
CA ASP A 13 2.17 18.24 7.22
C ASP A 13 1.68 17.17 8.22
N LEU A 14 0.97 16.17 7.71
CA LEU A 14 0.61 14.98 8.51
C LEU A 14 1.80 14.03 8.67
N PRO A 15 1.91 13.32 9.82
CA PRO A 15 2.90 12.27 9.98
C PRO A 15 2.72 11.19 8.93
N LYS A 16 3.81 10.45 8.66
CA LYS A 16 3.80 9.35 7.70
C LYS A 16 2.73 8.33 8.15
N PRO A 17 1.78 7.95 7.27
CA PRO A 17 0.79 6.95 7.63
C PRO A 17 1.43 5.56 7.71
N ASP A 18 0.93 4.76 8.64
CA ASP A 18 1.28 3.35 8.75
C ASP A 18 0.43 2.48 7.84
N TYR A 19 1.05 1.41 7.35
CA TYR A 19 0.48 0.51 6.37
C TYR A 19 0.47 -0.91 6.93
N VAL A 20 -0.73 -1.44 7.16
CA VAL A 20 -0.96 -2.80 7.63
C VAL A 20 -1.74 -3.59 6.58
N HIS A 21 -1.76 -4.92 6.71
CA HIS A 21 -2.32 -5.82 5.70
C HIS A 21 -3.55 -6.57 6.19
N LEU A 22 -3.70 -6.71 7.51
CA LEU A 22 -4.79 -7.44 8.13
C LEU A 22 -5.74 -6.50 8.85
N VAL A 23 -7.02 -6.84 8.84
CA VAL A 23 -8.06 -6.08 9.56
C VAL A 23 -7.77 -6.08 11.06
N GLY A 24 -7.26 -7.19 11.62
CA GLY A 24 -6.87 -7.27 13.02
C GLY A 24 -5.83 -6.22 13.41
N GLU A 25 -4.80 -6.03 12.59
CA GLU A 25 -3.75 -5.02 12.82
C GLU A 25 -4.31 -3.60 12.82
N VAL A 26 -5.32 -3.31 11.99
CA VAL A 26 -6.01 -2.01 12.00
C VAL A 26 -6.77 -1.80 13.30
N VAL A 27 -7.50 -2.81 13.76
CA VAL A 27 -8.29 -2.73 15.00
C VAL A 27 -7.37 -2.56 16.21
N ASP A 28 -6.30 -3.34 16.27
CA ASP A 28 -5.32 -3.27 17.35
C ASP A 28 -4.59 -1.92 17.34
N GLY A 29 -4.18 -1.43 16.16
CA GLY A 29 -3.55 -0.13 16.01
C GLY A 29 -4.45 1.03 16.46
N LEU A 30 -5.73 1.02 16.07
CA LEU A 30 -6.69 2.04 16.51
C LEU A 30 -6.88 2.06 18.04
N ALA A 31 -6.73 0.92 18.71
CA ALA A 31 -6.85 0.82 20.16
C ALA A 31 -5.55 1.20 20.90
N ALA A 32 -4.38 0.84 20.34
CA ALA A 32 -3.08 0.99 21.00
C ALA A 32 -2.36 2.32 20.67
N GLY A 33 -2.60 2.88 19.48
CA GLY A 33 -1.82 4.01 18.96
C GLY A 33 -0.60 3.56 18.15
N ASP A 34 0.19 4.54 17.71
CA ASP A 34 1.46 4.33 16.99
C ASP A 34 2.61 3.88 17.91
N GLU A 35 3.82 3.76 17.36
CA GLU A 35 5.02 3.32 18.10
C GLU A 35 5.38 4.25 19.27
N ASP A 36 5.00 5.53 19.19
CA ASP A 36 5.20 6.55 20.23
C ASP A 36 4.01 6.66 21.20
N GLY A 37 2.97 5.84 21.00
CA GLY A 37 1.74 5.81 21.79
C GLY A 37 0.74 6.91 21.44
N ALA A 38 0.91 7.60 20.31
CA ALA A 38 -0.06 8.59 19.85
C ALA A 38 -1.26 7.89 19.18
N PRO A 39 -2.50 8.29 19.49
CA PRO A 39 -3.69 7.61 18.97
C PRO A 39 -3.91 7.93 17.48
N TYR A 40 -4.29 6.92 16.70
CA TYR A 40 -4.73 7.14 15.31
C TYR A 40 -6.14 7.73 15.28
N GLY A 41 -6.30 8.90 14.65
CA GLY A 41 -7.61 9.54 14.47
C GLY A 41 -8.46 8.95 13.34
N LEU A 42 -7.87 8.15 12.45
CA LEU A 42 -8.53 7.60 11.27
C LEU A 42 -7.81 6.34 10.78
N ALA A 43 -8.56 5.36 10.30
CA ALA A 43 -8.07 4.27 9.47
C ALA A 43 -8.85 4.20 8.16
N ALA A 44 -8.19 3.73 7.10
CA ALA A 44 -8.81 3.51 5.80
C ALA A 44 -8.56 2.07 5.35
N LEU A 45 -9.64 1.29 5.22
CA LEU A 45 -9.61 -0.05 4.65
C LEU A 45 -10.01 0.02 3.17
N VAL A 46 -9.24 -0.63 2.31
CA VAL A 46 -9.51 -0.71 0.88
C VAL A 46 -9.70 -2.16 0.47
N MET A 47 -10.55 -2.39 -0.52
CA MET A 47 -10.72 -3.72 -1.09
C MET A 47 -9.40 -4.22 -1.70
N PRO A 48 -9.02 -5.48 -1.49
CA PRO A 48 -7.80 -6.03 -2.07
C PRO A 48 -7.91 -6.05 -3.60
N ALA A 49 -6.80 -5.72 -4.27
CA ALA A 49 -6.74 -5.85 -5.71
C ALA A 49 -6.76 -7.33 -6.13
N THR A 50 -7.57 -7.65 -7.14
CA THR A 50 -7.60 -8.99 -7.74
C THR A 50 -6.58 -9.11 -8.86
N LEU A 51 -6.28 -10.34 -9.28
CA LEU A 51 -5.42 -10.56 -10.46
C LEU A 51 -6.01 -9.94 -11.73
N ASP A 52 -7.33 -9.91 -11.87
CA ASP A 52 -7.99 -9.28 -13.01
C ASP A 52 -7.81 -7.77 -13.01
N HIS A 53 -7.88 -7.10 -11.84
CA HIS A 53 -7.56 -5.66 -11.74
C HIS A 53 -6.13 -5.39 -12.23
N ILE A 54 -5.17 -6.20 -11.78
CA ILE A 54 -3.76 -6.04 -12.15
C ILE A 54 -3.57 -6.25 -13.66
N ARG A 55 -4.23 -7.28 -14.23
CA ARG A 55 -4.18 -7.57 -15.67
C ARG A 55 -4.74 -6.41 -16.48
N GLN A 56 -5.93 -5.92 -16.14
CA GLN A 56 -6.59 -4.84 -16.87
C GLN A 56 -5.78 -3.54 -16.84
N ILE A 57 -5.27 -3.16 -15.65
CA ILE A 57 -4.48 -1.93 -15.48
C ILE A 57 -3.16 -2.01 -16.27
N SER A 58 -2.49 -3.17 -16.24
CA SER A 58 -1.28 -3.42 -17.03
C SER A 58 -1.54 -3.38 -18.54
N GLN A 59 -2.64 -4.00 -19.01
CA GLN A 59 -3.03 -3.99 -20.42
C GLN A 59 -3.33 -2.58 -20.95
N ASN A 60 -3.80 -1.69 -20.08
CA ASN A 60 -4.04 -0.29 -20.43
C ASN A 60 -2.76 0.58 -20.38
N GLY A 61 -1.60 0.01 -20.05
CA GLY A 61 -0.34 0.74 -19.91
C GLY A 61 -0.27 1.62 -18.65
N GLU A 62 -1.19 1.42 -17.71
CA GLU A 62 -1.27 2.16 -16.46
C GLU A 62 -0.46 1.47 -15.34
N ARG A 63 -0.28 2.17 -14.22
CA ARG A 63 0.46 1.67 -13.05
C ARG A 63 -0.41 1.65 -11.82
N MET A 64 -0.38 0.54 -11.11
CA MET A 64 -0.96 0.44 -9.77
C MET A 64 -0.27 1.41 -8.81
N PRO A 65 -1.01 2.06 -7.88
CA PRO A 65 -0.40 2.87 -6.84
C PRO A 65 0.60 2.06 -5.99
N ALA A 66 1.65 2.70 -5.49
CA ALA A 66 2.60 2.04 -4.61
C ALA A 66 1.90 1.47 -3.36
N LYS A 67 2.30 0.26 -2.95
CA LYS A 67 1.75 -0.47 -1.78
C LYS A 67 0.25 -0.80 -1.86
N SER A 68 -0.36 -0.79 -3.06
CA SER A 68 -1.77 -1.13 -3.26
C SER A 68 -2.05 -2.62 -3.39
N THR A 69 -1.01 -3.45 -3.54
CA THR A 69 -1.12 -4.91 -3.73
C THR A 69 -0.03 -5.64 -2.98
N TYR A 70 -0.36 -6.79 -2.38
CA TYR A 70 0.61 -7.67 -1.73
C TYR A 70 0.50 -9.09 -2.34
N PHE A 71 1.58 -9.56 -2.97
CA PHE A 71 1.65 -10.93 -3.48
C PHE A 71 2.21 -11.85 -2.39
N TYR A 72 1.44 -12.87 -2.01
CA TYR A 72 1.86 -13.86 -1.03
C TYR A 72 1.88 -15.29 -1.62
N PRO A 73 2.98 -16.05 -1.47
CA PRO A 73 4.29 -15.57 -1.02
C PRO A 73 4.84 -14.53 -2.01
N LYS A 74 5.80 -13.70 -1.56
CA LYS A 74 6.47 -12.75 -2.46
C LYS A 74 6.95 -13.51 -3.69
N LEU A 75 6.69 -12.94 -4.88
CA LEU A 75 7.16 -13.53 -6.12
C LEU A 75 8.65 -13.79 -6.01
N LEU A 76 9.08 -15.01 -6.34
CA LEU A 76 10.49 -15.37 -6.42
C LEU A 76 11.12 -14.54 -7.54
N SER A 77 11.62 -13.36 -7.21
CA SER A 77 12.44 -12.57 -8.11
C SER A 77 13.86 -13.14 -8.07
N GLY A 78 14.12 -14.14 -8.91
CA GLY A 78 15.49 -14.53 -9.23
C GLY A 78 16.11 -13.48 -10.15
N LEU A 79 17.31 -13.02 -9.84
CA LEU A 79 18.11 -12.24 -10.79
C LEU A 79 18.55 -13.18 -11.93
N VAL A 80 17.79 -13.20 -13.03
CA VAL A 80 18.23 -13.90 -14.25
C VAL A 80 19.14 -12.94 -15.01
N ILE A 81 20.45 -13.07 -14.80
CA ILE A 81 21.44 -12.42 -15.66
C ILE A 81 21.48 -13.23 -16.96
N ASN A 82 21.05 -12.62 -18.07
CA ASN A 82 21.29 -13.18 -19.40
C ASN A 82 22.75 -12.87 -19.79
N PRO A 83 23.67 -13.85 -19.80
CA PRO A 83 25.05 -13.58 -20.22
C PRO A 83 25.04 -13.22 -21.71
N ILE A 84 25.52 -12.02 -22.03
CA ILE A 84 25.79 -11.66 -23.43
C ILE A 84 27.07 -12.41 -23.80
N SER A 85 26.93 -13.58 -24.42
CA SER A 85 28.06 -14.27 -25.05
C SER A 85 28.60 -13.37 -26.16
N GLN A 86 29.81 -12.84 -25.96
CA GLN A 86 30.66 -12.32 -27.02
C GLN A 86 31.37 -13.45 -27.75
#